data_AF-A0A2V7V624-F1
#
_entry.id   AF-A0A2V7V624-F1
#
_cell.length_a   1.000
_cell.length_b   1.000
_cell.length_c   1.000
_cell.angle_alpha   90.00
_cell.angle_beta   90.00
_cell.angle_gamma   90.00
#
_symmetry.space_group_name_H-M   'P 1'
#
loop_
_entity.id
_entity.type
_entity.pdbx_description
1 polymer ?
#
loop_
_entity_poly.entity_id
_entity_poly.type
_entity_poly.pdbx_seq_one_letter_code
_entity_poly.pdbx_strand_id
1 'polypeptide(L)'
;MNPDLERLVHLQRAESELKRVEADREAVPRIRRELAGKLAEERGRLDAARSGLDGCQKARRQHEQGLQDLEAKRSKYKGQLMDVKTNKEYTAMLHEIEAVEREIRILEDQILSEMERGEALAAEVKREEALYKAVEEEGRRETQALDERDRKLEEEAARLRRERDQVAGTVPEEALALFHRVARL
;
A
#
# COMPACT_ATOMS: atom_id res chain seq x y z
N MET A 1 30.70 -54.44 -2.91
CA MET A 1 30.59 -53.14 -2.21
C MET A 1 29.80 -53.39 -0.93
N ASN A 2 30.14 -52.75 0.20
CA ASN A 2 29.51 -53.07 1.49
C ASN A 2 28.06 -52.51 1.50
N PRO A 3 27.02 -53.38 1.66
CA PRO A 3 25.61 -52.97 1.57
C PRO A 3 25.20 -51.90 2.59
N ASP A 4 25.81 -51.88 3.77
CA ASP A 4 25.50 -50.88 4.80
C ASP A 4 26.05 -49.51 4.43
N LEU A 5 27.20 -49.47 3.76
CA LEU A 5 27.81 -48.25 3.24
C LEU A 5 26.96 -47.63 2.11
N GLU A 6 26.37 -48.46 1.25
CA GLU A 6 25.42 -48.01 0.22
C GLU A 6 24.15 -47.38 0.84
N ARG A 7 23.59 -48.02 1.87
CA ARG A 7 22.42 -47.51 2.60
C ARG A 7 22.74 -46.19 3.32
N LEU A 8 23.92 -46.06 3.93
CA LEU A 8 24.37 -44.83 4.58
C LEU A 8 24.58 -43.68 3.58
N VAL A 9 25.14 -43.93 2.40
CA VAL A 9 25.26 -42.92 1.33
C VAL A 9 23.88 -42.46 0.87
N HIS A 10 22.94 -43.39 0.74
CA HIS A 10 21.57 -43.06 0.36
C HIS A 10 20.86 -42.22 1.45
N LEU A 11 21.03 -42.59 2.72
CA LEU A 11 20.53 -41.83 3.86
C LEU A 11 21.09 -40.41 3.89
N GLN A 12 22.39 -40.24 3.70
CA GLN A 12 23.03 -38.92 3.66
C GLN A 12 22.50 -38.04 2.54
N ARG A 13 22.25 -38.61 1.36
CA ARG A 13 21.65 -37.87 0.23
C ARG A 13 20.24 -37.41 0.57
N ALA A 14 19.39 -38.31 1.07
CA ALA A 14 18.03 -37.97 1.47
C ALA A 14 18.00 -36.87 2.57
N GLU A 15 18.88 -36.95 3.57
CA GLU A 15 19.00 -35.92 4.61
C GLU A 15 19.50 -34.58 4.08
N SER A 16 20.49 -34.60 3.18
CA SER A 16 21.05 -33.38 2.58
C SER A 16 20.04 -32.68 1.69
N GLU A 17 19.31 -33.44 0.88
CA GLU A 17 18.24 -32.93 0.03
C GLU A 17 17.07 -32.41 0.86
N LEU A 18 16.67 -33.13 1.91
CA LEU A 18 15.62 -32.69 2.83
C LEU A 18 15.98 -31.35 3.47
N LYS A 19 17.21 -31.21 3.98
CA LYS A 19 17.69 -29.96 4.57
C LYS A 19 17.67 -28.80 3.58
N ARG A 20 18.02 -29.04 2.31
CA ARG A 20 17.94 -28.04 1.25
C ARG A 20 16.50 -27.60 0.99
N VAL A 21 15.59 -28.56 0.84
CA VAL A 21 14.16 -28.28 0.58
C VAL A 21 13.51 -27.56 1.76
N GLU A 22 13.84 -27.93 3.00
CA GLU A 22 13.36 -27.24 4.20
C GLU A 22 13.87 -25.80 4.27
N ALA A 23 15.15 -25.56 3.96
CA ALA A 23 15.71 -24.20 3.88
C ALA A 23 15.02 -23.35 2.79
N ASP A 24 14.72 -23.93 1.63
CA ASP A 24 13.96 -23.24 0.57
C ASP A 24 12.54 -22.87 1.01
N ARG A 25 11.89 -23.72 1.82
CA ARG A 25 10.57 -23.41 2.41
C ARG A 25 10.64 -22.32 3.47
N GLU A 26 11.70 -22.28 4.28
CA GLU A 26 11.90 -21.21 5.26
C GLU A 26 12.08 -19.82 4.62
N ALA A 27 12.50 -19.76 3.35
CA ALA A 27 12.57 -18.51 2.61
C ALA A 27 11.20 -17.98 2.15
N VAL A 28 10.19 -18.85 2.00
CA VAL A 28 8.85 -18.48 1.48
C VAL A 28 8.16 -17.41 2.33
N PRO A 29 8.09 -17.50 3.67
CA PRO A 29 7.49 -16.46 4.51
C PRO A 29 8.17 -15.09 4.40
N ARG A 30 9.47 -15.04 4.08
CA ARG A 30 10.17 -13.77 3.86
C ARG A 30 9.66 -13.10 2.57
N ILE A 31 9.61 -13.85 1.48
CA ILE A 31 9.12 -13.36 0.18
C ILE A 31 7.67 -12.88 0.28
N ARG A 32 6.81 -13.62 0.99
CA ARG A 32 5.41 -13.19 1.25
C ARG A 32 5.35 -11.84 1.97
N ARG A 33 6.19 -11.63 2.97
CA ARG A 33 6.24 -10.36 3.72
C ARG A 33 6.74 -9.21 2.86
N GLU A 34 7.74 -9.44 2.02
CA GLU A 34 8.23 -8.43 1.07
C GLU A 34 7.15 -8.02 0.07
N LEU A 35 6.40 -8.98 -0.49
CA LEU A 35 5.27 -8.71 -1.39
C LEU A 35 4.16 -7.93 -0.70
N ALA A 36 3.77 -8.34 0.51
CA ALA A 36 2.76 -7.64 1.29
C ALA A 36 3.20 -6.21 1.65
N GLY A 37 4.50 -6.00 1.93
CA GLY A 37 5.07 -4.69 2.19
C GLY A 37 4.97 -3.75 0.99
N LYS A 38 5.33 -4.23 -0.21
CA LYS A 38 5.18 -3.46 -1.46
C LYS A 38 3.73 -3.05 -1.71
N LEU A 39 2.79 -3.98 -1.57
CA LEU A 39 1.35 -3.70 -1.74
C LEU A 39 0.84 -2.67 -0.73
N ALA A 40 1.27 -2.78 0.52
CA ALA A 40 0.89 -1.83 1.56
C ALA A 40 1.45 -0.42 1.29
N GLU A 41 2.67 -0.31 0.77
CA GLU A 41 3.27 0.96 0.40
C GLU A 41 2.52 1.66 -0.75
N GLU A 42 2.24 0.94 -1.84
CA GLU A 42 1.45 1.47 -2.95
C GLU A 42 0.04 1.86 -2.51
N ARG A 43 -0.57 1.05 -1.64
CA ARG A 43 -1.88 1.36 -1.10
C ARG A 43 -1.85 2.65 -0.28
N GLY A 44 -0.80 2.82 0.54
CA GLY A 44 -0.59 4.03 1.32
C GLY A 44 -0.47 5.28 0.44
N ARG A 45 0.24 5.20 -0.69
CA ARG A 45 0.33 6.29 -1.67
C ARG A 45 -1.04 6.65 -2.26
N LEU A 46 -1.79 5.65 -2.71
CA LEU A 46 -3.13 5.84 -3.25
C LEU A 46 -4.08 6.48 -2.24
N ASP A 47 -4.09 5.99 -0.99
CA ASP A 47 -4.96 6.50 0.05
C ASP A 47 -4.58 7.95 0.45
N ALA A 48 -3.27 8.28 0.45
CA ALA A 48 -2.80 9.65 0.65
C ALA A 48 -3.26 10.61 -0.46
N ALA A 49 -3.12 10.21 -1.73
CA ALA A 49 -3.57 11.01 -2.88
C ALA A 49 -5.10 11.26 -2.81
N ARG A 50 -5.88 10.22 -2.49
CA ARG A 50 -7.34 10.34 -2.33
C ARG A 50 -7.72 11.26 -1.18
N SER A 51 -7.03 11.16 -0.04
CA SER A 51 -7.24 12.06 1.10
C SER A 51 -6.90 13.50 0.74
N GLY A 52 -5.84 13.72 -0.05
CA GLY A 52 -5.47 15.04 -0.55
C GLY A 52 -6.58 15.65 -1.41
N LEU A 53 -7.12 14.87 -2.35
CA LEU A 53 -8.23 15.29 -3.21
C LEU A 53 -9.50 15.63 -2.42
N ASP A 54 -9.90 14.77 -1.47
CA ASP A 54 -11.06 15.05 -0.60
C ASP A 54 -10.87 16.32 0.24
N GLY A 55 -9.68 16.53 0.79
CA GLY A 55 -9.32 17.75 1.52
C GLY A 55 -9.44 19.00 0.65
N CYS A 56 -8.90 18.98 -0.56
CA CYS A 56 -9.02 20.07 -1.54
C CYS A 56 -10.49 20.37 -1.88
N GLN A 57 -11.30 19.34 -2.15
CA GLN A 57 -12.73 19.52 -2.44
C GLN A 57 -13.53 20.08 -1.26
N LYS A 58 -13.14 19.74 -0.02
CA LYS A 58 -13.74 20.33 1.19
C LYS A 58 -13.36 21.80 1.35
N ALA A 59 -12.09 22.15 1.15
CA ALA A 59 -11.63 23.53 1.19
C ALA A 59 -12.36 24.38 0.16
N ARG A 60 -12.46 23.90 -1.09
CA ARG A 60 -13.20 24.60 -2.16
C ARG A 60 -14.64 24.89 -1.76
N ARG A 61 -15.37 23.89 -1.24
CA ARG A 61 -16.76 24.06 -0.77
C ARG A 61 -16.89 25.07 0.37
N GLN A 62 -15.90 25.15 1.26
CA GLN A 62 -15.89 26.15 2.33
C GLN A 62 -15.71 27.57 1.77
N HIS A 63 -14.80 27.75 0.80
CA HIS A 63 -14.62 29.04 0.13
C HIS A 63 -15.86 29.43 -0.68
N GLU A 64 -16.48 28.49 -1.39
CA GLU A 64 -17.75 28.71 -2.13
C GLU A 64 -18.88 29.18 -1.19
N GLN A 65 -19.01 28.57 -0.01
CA GLN A 65 -19.99 29.01 0.99
C GLN A 65 -19.68 30.41 1.52
N GLY A 66 -18.41 30.68 1.85
CA GLY A 66 -17.98 32.01 2.30
C GLY A 66 -18.22 33.09 1.23
N LEU A 67 -18.01 32.75 -0.04
CA LEU A 67 -18.29 33.63 -1.18
C LEU A 67 -19.78 33.98 -1.21
N GLN A 68 -20.67 32.98 -1.10
CA GLN A 68 -22.11 33.20 -1.07
C GLN A 68 -22.54 34.14 0.08
N ASP A 69 -21.96 33.97 1.27
CA ASP A 69 -22.25 34.81 2.43
C ASP A 69 -21.80 36.27 2.22
N LEU A 70 -20.62 36.47 1.63
CA LEU A 70 -20.12 37.81 1.28
C LEU A 70 -20.95 38.46 0.16
N GLU A 71 -21.40 37.70 -0.83
CA GLU A 71 -22.27 38.21 -1.88
C GLU A 71 -23.62 38.67 -1.31
N ALA A 72 -24.20 37.92 -0.36
CA ALA A 72 -25.40 38.31 0.35
C ALA A 72 -25.18 39.59 1.18
N LYS A 73 -24.04 39.70 1.87
CA LYS A 73 -23.64 40.90 2.62
C LYS A 73 -23.48 42.12 1.70
N ARG A 74 -22.81 41.97 0.55
CA ARG A 74 -22.66 43.00 -0.49
C ARG A 74 -24.03 43.48 -0.99
N SER A 75 -24.94 42.54 -1.27
CA SER A 75 -26.31 42.86 -1.71
C SER A 75 -27.07 43.66 -0.66
N LYS A 76 -26.99 43.26 0.61
CA LYS A 76 -27.58 43.99 1.73
C LYS A 76 -27.04 45.42 1.85
N TYR A 77 -25.72 45.61 1.78
CA TYR A 77 -25.11 46.94 1.83
C TYR A 77 -25.51 47.82 0.64
N LYS A 78 -25.61 47.26 -0.57
CA LYS A 78 -26.13 47.97 -1.74
C LYS A 78 -27.59 48.40 -1.57
N GLY A 79 -28.41 47.56 -0.93
CA GLY A 79 -29.77 47.93 -0.54
C GLY A 79 -29.79 49.08 0.47
N GLN A 80 -29.02 48.97 1.55
CA GLN A 80 -28.93 50.01 2.59
C GLN A 80 -28.42 51.35 2.05
N LEU A 81 -27.49 51.33 1.09
CA LEU A 81 -26.97 52.53 0.43
C LEU A 81 -28.08 53.39 -0.19
N MET A 82 -29.17 52.78 -0.66
CA MET A 82 -30.31 53.49 -1.27
C MET A 82 -31.16 54.24 -0.24
N ASP A 83 -31.10 53.85 1.03
CA ASP A 83 -31.86 54.45 2.14
C ASP A 83 -31.08 55.56 2.88
N VAL A 84 -29.79 55.74 2.55
CA VAL A 84 -28.90 56.71 3.20
C VAL A 84 -29.23 58.14 2.76
N LYS A 85 -29.35 59.04 3.74
CA LYS A 85 -29.77 60.44 3.51
C LYS A 85 -28.64 61.46 3.65
N THR A 86 -27.50 61.07 4.23
CA THR A 86 -26.36 61.99 4.44
C THR A 86 -25.15 61.56 3.63
N ASN A 87 -24.42 62.54 3.09
CA ASN A 87 -23.20 62.26 2.31
C ASN A 87 -22.14 61.49 3.11
N LYS A 88 -22.03 61.76 4.42
CA LYS A 88 -21.05 61.09 5.29
C LYS A 88 -21.36 59.60 5.44
N GLU A 89 -22.61 59.24 5.67
CA GLU A 89 -23.05 57.85 5.74
C GLU A 89 -22.93 57.15 4.38
N TYR A 90 -23.17 57.88 3.28
CA TYR A 90 -23.08 57.34 1.93
C TYR A 90 -21.64 56.93 1.60
N THR A 91 -20.67 57.81 1.86
CA THR A 91 -19.24 57.52 1.68
C THR A 91 -18.78 56.37 2.57
N ALA A 92 -19.22 56.32 3.83
CA ALA A 92 -18.89 55.21 4.72
C ALA A 92 -19.42 53.86 4.18
N MET A 93 -20.67 53.83 3.72
CA MET A 93 -21.27 52.61 3.16
C MET A 93 -20.58 52.16 1.86
N LEU A 94 -20.14 53.09 1.01
CA LEU A 94 -19.34 52.75 -0.18
C LEU A 94 -18.02 52.05 0.21
N HIS A 95 -17.31 52.56 1.22
CA HIS A 95 -16.08 51.91 1.69
C HIS A 95 -16.32 50.50 2.27
N GLU A 96 -17.44 50.29 2.96
CA GLU A 96 -17.82 48.96 3.44
C GLU A 96 -18.13 48.00 2.26
N ILE A 97 -18.80 48.48 1.21
CA ILE A 97 -19.03 47.70 -0.01
C ILE A 97 -17.71 47.36 -0.70
N GLU A 98 -16.80 48.33 -0.84
CA GLU A 98 -15.47 48.12 -1.42
C GLU A 98 -14.62 47.13 -0.61
N ALA A 99 -14.75 47.11 0.72
CA ALA A 99 -14.11 46.13 1.57
C ALA A 99 -14.64 44.71 1.30
N VAL A 100 -15.96 44.53 1.27
CA VAL A 100 -16.59 43.24 0.96
C VAL A 100 -16.25 42.77 -0.46
N GLU A 101 -16.25 43.67 -1.45
CA GLU A 101 -15.89 43.33 -2.83
C GLU A 101 -14.43 42.88 -2.96
N ARG A 102 -13.51 43.41 -2.14
CA ARG A 102 -12.13 42.91 -2.08
C ARG A 102 -12.05 41.51 -1.48
N GLU A 103 -12.78 41.24 -0.40
CA GLU A 103 -12.83 39.91 0.21
C GLU A 103 -13.42 38.86 -0.75
N ILE A 104 -14.45 39.23 -1.52
CA ILE A 104 -15.04 38.39 -2.58
C ILE A 104 -13.97 37.98 -3.60
N ARG A 105 -13.21 38.95 -4.14
CA ARG A 105 -12.15 38.65 -5.12
C ARG A 105 -11.10 37.70 -4.57
N ILE A 106 -10.72 37.86 -3.31
CA ILE A 106 -9.77 36.95 -2.64
C ILE A 106 -10.33 35.52 -2.57
N LEU A 107 -11.62 35.35 -2.23
CA LEU A 107 -12.25 34.03 -2.23
C LEU A 107 -12.38 33.44 -3.63
N GLU A 108 -12.71 34.25 -4.64
CA GLU A 108 -12.75 33.81 -6.04
C GLU A 108 -11.39 33.27 -6.50
N ASP A 109 -10.31 34.00 -6.23
CA ASP A 109 -8.95 33.57 -6.53
C ASP A 109 -8.58 32.26 -5.79
N GLN A 110 -8.97 32.13 -4.52
CA GLN A 110 -8.76 30.90 -3.74
C GLN A 110 -9.54 29.71 -4.30
N ILE A 111 -10.79 29.91 -4.71
CA ILE A 111 -11.61 28.87 -5.33
C ILE A 111 -10.95 28.39 -6.63
N LEU A 112 -10.51 29.32 -7.48
CA LEU A 112 -9.81 28.97 -8.73
C LEU A 112 -8.53 28.18 -8.45
N SER A 113 -7.73 28.59 -7.47
CA SER A 113 -6.52 27.86 -7.09
C SER A 113 -6.81 26.45 -6.58
N GLU A 114 -7.86 26.26 -5.77
CA GLU A 114 -8.29 24.93 -5.33
C GLU A 114 -8.87 24.09 -6.48
N MET A 115 -9.48 24.70 -7.51
CA MET A 115 -9.91 23.97 -8.72
C MET A 115 -8.71 23.40 -9.48
N GLU A 116 -7.70 24.22 -9.76
CA GLU A 116 -6.47 23.80 -10.45
C GLU A 116 -5.74 22.71 -9.65
N ARG A 117 -5.62 22.90 -8.34
CA ARG A 117 -5.05 21.90 -7.43
C ARG A 117 -5.85 20.60 -7.45
N GLY A 118 -7.18 20.68 -7.45
CA GLY A 118 -8.07 19.54 -7.52
C GLY A 118 -7.90 18.73 -8.80
N GLU A 119 -7.69 19.39 -9.95
CA GLU A 119 -7.39 18.71 -11.22
C GLU A 119 -6.07 17.95 -11.16
N ALA A 120 -5.02 18.57 -10.61
CA ALA A 120 -3.71 17.93 -10.43
C ALA A 120 -3.81 16.71 -9.50
N LEU A 121 -4.49 16.84 -8.36
CA LEU A 121 -4.72 15.75 -7.41
C LEU A 121 -5.58 14.63 -8.01
N ALA A 122 -6.59 14.96 -8.82
CA ALA A 122 -7.40 13.95 -9.51
C ALA A 122 -6.58 13.17 -10.54
N ALA A 123 -5.66 13.84 -11.25
CA ALA A 123 -4.71 13.17 -12.13
C ALA A 123 -3.72 12.29 -11.36
N GLU A 124 -3.24 12.74 -10.20
CA GLU A 124 -2.38 11.96 -9.30
C GLU A 124 -3.11 10.70 -8.80
N VAL A 125 -4.34 10.82 -8.29
CA VAL A 125 -5.15 9.67 -7.87
C VAL A 125 -5.28 8.65 -9.01
N LYS A 126 -5.56 9.09 -10.24
CA LYS A 126 -5.65 8.17 -11.39
C LYS A 126 -4.33 7.45 -11.68
N ARG A 127 -3.18 8.12 -11.50
CA ARG A 127 -1.86 7.49 -11.68
C ARG A 127 -1.61 6.46 -10.58
N GLU A 128 -1.81 6.83 -9.32
CA GLU A 128 -1.62 5.92 -8.18
C GLU A 128 -2.58 4.72 -8.24
N GLU A 129 -3.81 4.91 -8.72
CA GLU A 129 -4.75 3.81 -8.96
C GLU A 129 -4.24 2.82 -10.01
N ALA A 130 -3.62 3.33 -11.09
CA ALA A 130 -3.05 2.48 -12.13
C ALA A 130 -1.82 1.72 -11.63
N LEU A 131 -0.95 2.40 -10.88
CA LEU A 131 0.24 1.79 -10.26
C LEU A 131 -0.16 0.71 -9.25
N TYR A 132 -1.08 1.02 -8.33
CA TYR A 132 -1.58 0.07 -7.35
C TYR A 132 -2.18 -1.17 -8.03
N LYS A 133 -3.00 -1.00 -9.08
CA LYS A 133 -3.57 -2.14 -9.82
C LYS A 133 -2.50 -3.01 -10.48
N ALA A 134 -1.49 -2.40 -11.09
CA ALA A 134 -0.39 -3.15 -11.71
C ALA A 134 0.37 -3.99 -10.67
N VAL A 135 0.70 -3.41 -9.52
CA VAL A 135 1.38 -4.10 -8.43
C VAL A 135 0.49 -5.15 -7.77
N GLU A 136 -0.82 -4.91 -7.66
CA GLU A 136 -1.81 -5.88 -7.16
C GLU A 136 -1.92 -7.10 -8.07
N GLU A 137 -1.95 -6.90 -9.39
CA GLU A 137 -1.97 -7.99 -10.36
C GLU A 137 -0.67 -8.80 -10.35
N GLU A 138 0.49 -8.12 -10.32
CA GLU A 138 1.80 -8.77 -10.21
C GLU A 138 1.93 -9.54 -8.90
N GLY A 139 1.61 -8.91 -7.77
CA GLY A 139 1.64 -9.53 -6.45
C GLY A 139 0.72 -10.74 -6.33
N ARG A 140 -0.44 -10.72 -6.99
CA ARG A 140 -1.34 -11.88 -7.06
C ARG A 140 -0.71 -13.05 -7.82
N ARG A 141 -0.08 -12.78 -8.97
CA ARG A 141 0.61 -13.81 -9.77
C ARG A 141 1.80 -14.38 -9.00
N GLU A 142 2.61 -13.54 -8.38
CA GLU A 142 3.75 -13.97 -7.57
C GLU A 142 3.30 -14.80 -6.36
N THR A 143 2.24 -14.39 -5.68
CA THR A 143 1.68 -15.16 -4.55
C THR A 143 1.22 -16.54 -4.99
N GLN A 144 0.52 -16.65 -6.12
CA GLN A 144 0.09 -17.93 -6.68
C GLN A 144 1.29 -18.83 -7.03
N ALA A 145 2.30 -18.29 -7.72
CA ALA A 145 3.51 -19.03 -8.05
C ALA A 145 4.27 -19.49 -6.79
N LEU A 146 4.28 -18.66 -5.75
CA LEU A 146 4.90 -18.98 -4.47
C LEU A 146 4.14 -20.07 -3.70
N ASP A 147 2.79 -20.03 -3.71
CA ASP A 147 1.94 -21.07 -3.14
C ASP A 147 2.16 -22.42 -3.83
N GLU A 148 2.21 -22.43 -5.17
CA GLU A 148 2.49 -23.64 -5.95
C GLU A 148 3.89 -24.19 -5.66
N ARG A 149 4.89 -23.32 -5.53
CA ARG A 149 6.26 -23.70 -5.19
C ARG A 149 6.34 -24.28 -3.79
N ASP A 150 5.74 -23.63 -2.79
CA ASP A 150 5.75 -24.11 -1.40
C ASP A 150 5.06 -25.47 -1.28
N ARG A 151 3.93 -25.66 -1.98
CA ARG A 151 3.26 -26.97 -2.06
C ARG A 151 4.16 -28.05 -2.65
N LYS A 152 4.86 -27.77 -3.76
CA LYS A 152 5.79 -28.75 -4.36
C LYS A 152 6.95 -29.09 -3.43
N LEU A 153 7.51 -28.08 -2.75
CA LEU A 153 8.56 -28.28 -1.75
C LEU A 153 8.04 -29.08 -0.55
N GLU A 154 6.79 -28.90 -0.14
CA GLU A 154 6.15 -29.68 0.91
C GLU A 154 5.99 -31.16 0.52
N GLU A 155 5.47 -31.41 -0.68
CA GLU A 155 5.31 -32.76 -1.23
C GLU A 155 6.67 -33.46 -1.35
N GLU A 156 7.70 -32.74 -1.81
CA GLU A 156 9.07 -33.24 -1.89
C GLU A 156 9.69 -33.52 -0.52
N ALA A 157 9.55 -32.60 0.44
CA ALA A 157 10.02 -32.82 1.81
C ALA A 157 9.34 -34.04 2.46
N ALA A 158 8.03 -34.21 2.23
CA ALA A 158 7.30 -35.38 2.71
C ALA A 158 7.81 -36.69 2.08
N ARG A 159 8.12 -36.68 0.77
CA ARG A 159 8.73 -37.82 0.07
C ARG A 159 10.10 -38.16 0.67
N LEU A 160 10.98 -37.17 0.78
CA LEU A 160 12.34 -37.34 1.30
C LEU A 160 12.37 -37.79 2.76
N ARG A 161 11.43 -37.31 3.60
CA ARG A 161 11.28 -37.79 4.98
C ARG A 161 10.93 -39.27 5.01
N ARG A 162 9.96 -39.72 4.21
CA ARG A 162 9.57 -41.13 4.12
C ARG A 162 10.73 -41.99 3.63
N GLU A 163 11.45 -41.53 2.61
CA GLU A 163 12.62 -42.22 2.06
C GLU A 163 13.75 -42.34 3.10
N ARG A 164 14.09 -41.24 3.77
CA ARG A 164 15.03 -41.23 4.90
C ARG A 164 14.65 -42.25 5.97
N ASP A 165 13.39 -42.24 6.41
CA ASP A 165 12.91 -43.11 7.49
C ASP A 165 12.94 -44.60 7.09
N GLN A 166 12.58 -44.91 5.83
CA GLN A 166 12.68 -46.26 5.28
C GLN A 166 14.13 -46.75 5.23
N VAL A 167 15.05 -45.91 4.75
CA VAL A 167 16.47 -46.28 4.61
C VAL A 167 17.10 -46.44 6.00
N ALA A 168 16.85 -45.51 6.92
CA ALA A 168 17.32 -45.59 8.30
C ALA A 168 16.85 -46.88 9.00
N GLY A 169 15.61 -47.32 8.76
CA GLY A 169 15.09 -48.59 9.28
C GLY A 169 15.76 -49.84 8.73
N THR A 170 16.54 -49.74 7.64
CA THR A 170 17.31 -50.86 7.06
C THR A 170 18.79 -50.84 7.45
N VAL A 171 19.27 -49.82 8.16
CA VAL A 171 20.67 -49.69 8.58
C VAL A 171 20.84 -50.25 10.00
N PRO A 172 21.91 -51.03 10.29
CA PRO A 172 22.22 -51.46 11.65
C PRO A 172 22.36 -50.30 12.63
N GLU A 173 21.85 -50.45 13.85
CA GLU A 173 21.77 -49.37 14.86
C GLU A 173 23.14 -48.74 15.19
N GLU A 174 24.19 -49.56 15.29
CA GLU A 174 25.55 -49.08 15.55
C GLU A 174 26.10 -48.20 14.40
N ALA A 175 25.81 -48.58 13.16
CA ALA A 175 26.23 -47.83 11.98
C ALA A 175 25.45 -46.52 11.84
N LEU A 176 24.15 -46.53 12.14
CA LEU A 176 23.29 -45.35 12.15
C LEU A 176 23.72 -44.36 13.26
N ALA A 177 24.05 -44.86 14.46
CA ALA A 177 24.55 -44.05 15.56
C ALA A 177 25.90 -43.37 15.22
N LEU A 178 26.82 -44.11 14.59
CA LEU A 178 28.08 -43.54 14.12
C LEU A 178 27.85 -42.48 13.03
N PHE A 179 26.98 -42.75 12.07
CA PHE A 179 26.61 -41.81 11.01
C PHE A 179 26.06 -40.49 11.58
N HIS A 180 25.06 -40.54 12.47
CA HIS A 180 24.49 -39.33 13.07
C HIS A 180 25.48 -38.57 13.97
N ARG A 181 26.43 -39.27 14.60
CA ARG A 181 27.51 -38.63 15.37
C ARG A 181 28.44 -37.83 14.46
N VAL A 182 28.77 -38.36 13.29
CA VAL A 182 29.63 -37.68 12.30
C VAL A 182 28.87 -36.54 11.60
N ALA A 183 27.60 -36.73 11.25
CA ALA A 183 26.79 -35.72 10.57
C ALA A 183 26.47 -34.47 11.43
N ARG A 184 26.67 -34.54 12.75
CA ARG A 184 26.49 -33.43 13.70
C ARG A 184 27.78 -32.62 13.98
N LEU A 185 28.94 -33.12 13.56
CA LEU A 185 30.23 -32.42 13.63
C LEU A 185 30.33 -31.38 12.50
#